data_AF-A0A9X5LX24-F1
#
_entry.id   AF-A0A9X5LX24-F1
#
_cell.length_a   1.000
_cell.length_b   1.000
_cell.length_c   1.000
_cell.angle_alpha   90.00
_cell.angle_beta   90.00
_cell.angle_gamma   90.00
#
_symmetry.space_group_name_H-M   'P 1'
#
loop_
_entity.id
_entity.type
_entity.pdbx_description
1 polymer ?
#
loop_
_entity_poly.entity_id
_entity_poly.type
_entity_poly.pdbx_seq_one_letter_code
_entity_poly.pdbx_strand_id
1 'polypeptide(L)'
;MKNKLIFVLSICSLLVSLFLVKPALAETAVTTARIGVENRVDIKATEPTEEETFLFIIEAKDVNAPMPQSNQLELKGSSKGFFDDITFGNVGEYHYRVYQKAGSDKRYTYDSTVYEVTVYVSYDSQKETLDARITANKVGEEAKREILFQPTYFLEHPQPKTSQSQKHQVRGKFPSTGEIVSSAAILGGVLLVSSVSVLFISKKNKETE
;
A
#
# COMPACT_ATOMS: atom_id res chain seq x y z
N MET A 1 -4.38 -29.31 -77.05
CA MET A 1 -4.48 -27.97 -76.41
C MET A 1 -5.35 -27.99 -75.15
N LYS A 2 -6.51 -28.67 -75.13
CA LYS A 2 -7.42 -28.73 -73.97
C LYS A 2 -6.77 -29.16 -72.64
N ASN A 3 -5.92 -30.18 -72.64
CA ASN A 3 -5.28 -30.70 -71.41
C ASN A 3 -4.25 -29.72 -70.81
N LYS A 4 -3.55 -28.94 -71.64
CA LYS A 4 -2.62 -27.90 -71.17
C LYS A 4 -3.37 -26.70 -70.57
N LEU A 5 -4.53 -26.36 -71.14
CA LEU A 5 -5.38 -25.26 -70.63
C LEU A 5 -6.00 -25.60 -69.26
N ILE A 6 -6.44 -26.84 -69.08
CA ILE A 6 -6.99 -27.33 -67.79
C ILE A 6 -5.90 -27.31 -66.70
N PHE A 7 -4.67 -27.71 -67.04
CA PHE A 7 -3.55 -27.71 -66.10
C PHE A 7 -3.15 -26.29 -65.65
N VAL A 8 -3.15 -25.33 -66.58
CA VAL A 8 -2.85 -23.91 -66.29
C VAL A 8 -3.94 -23.28 -65.42
N LEU A 9 -5.22 -23.57 -65.68
CA LEU A 9 -6.34 -23.08 -64.85
C LEU A 9 -6.31 -23.64 -63.43
N SER A 10 -5.92 -24.91 -63.26
CA SER A 10 -5.77 -25.54 -61.94
C SER A 10 -4.64 -24.89 -61.11
N ILE A 11 -3.52 -24.57 -61.74
CA ILE A 11 -2.40 -23.86 -61.08
C ILE A 11 -2.80 -22.43 -60.71
N CYS A 12 -3.49 -21.70 -61.60
CA CYS A 12 -4.00 -20.36 -61.29
C CYS A 12 -5.01 -20.39 -60.13
N SER A 13 -5.88 -21.40 -60.04
CA SER A 13 -6.82 -21.56 -58.93
C SER A 13 -6.10 -21.83 -57.59
N LEU A 14 -5.01 -22.59 -57.60
CA LEU A 14 -4.20 -22.87 -56.41
C LEU A 14 -3.36 -21.64 -55.98
N LEU A 15 -2.88 -20.85 -56.96
CA LEU A 15 -2.13 -19.62 -56.66
C LEU A 15 -3.05 -18.53 -56.10
N VAL A 16 -4.28 -18.41 -56.59
CA VAL A 16 -5.27 -17.46 -56.05
C VAL A 16 -5.68 -17.81 -54.61
N SER A 17 -5.72 -19.08 -54.22
CA SER A 17 -5.97 -19.46 -52.83
C SER A 17 -4.82 -19.13 -51.89
N LEU A 18 -3.57 -19.07 -52.38
CA LEU A 18 -2.42 -18.59 -51.61
C LEU A 18 -2.46 -17.08 -51.32
N PHE A 19 -3.09 -16.28 -52.18
CA PHE A 19 -3.24 -14.83 -51.95
C PHE A 19 -4.41 -14.46 -51.03
N LEU A 20 -5.22 -15.44 -50.59
CA LEU A 20 -6.25 -15.27 -49.56
C LEU A 20 -5.74 -15.47 -48.13
N VAL A 21 -4.46 -15.84 -47.98
CA VAL A 21 -3.82 -15.89 -46.66
C VAL A 21 -3.56 -14.44 -46.23
N LYS A 22 -4.54 -13.84 -45.55
CA LYS A 22 -4.36 -12.55 -44.89
C LYS A 22 -3.21 -12.70 -43.88
N PRO A 23 -2.24 -11.78 -43.82
CA PRO A 23 -1.27 -11.79 -42.73
C PRO A 23 -2.04 -11.64 -41.42
N ALA A 24 -1.98 -12.66 -40.56
CA ALA A 24 -2.44 -12.55 -39.19
C ALA A 24 -1.39 -11.72 -38.43
N LEU A 25 -1.59 -10.41 -38.37
CA LEU A 25 -0.96 -9.61 -37.34
C LEU A 25 -1.53 -10.12 -36.02
N ALA A 26 -0.66 -10.64 -35.15
CA ALA A 26 -1.06 -10.92 -33.77
C ALA A 26 -1.44 -9.58 -33.13
N GLU A 27 -2.73 -9.27 -33.11
CA GLU A 27 -3.25 -8.17 -32.33
C GLU A 27 -3.02 -8.54 -30.87
N THR A 28 -2.06 -7.88 -30.24
CA THR A 28 -1.81 -8.08 -28.81
C THR A 28 -2.99 -7.48 -28.05
N ALA A 29 -3.95 -8.33 -27.67
CA ALA A 29 -5.07 -7.92 -26.86
C ALA A 29 -4.56 -7.30 -25.55
N VAL A 30 -5.02 -6.09 -25.26
CA VAL A 30 -4.75 -5.38 -24.00
C VAL A 30 -6.08 -5.05 -23.32
N THR A 31 -6.04 -4.87 -22.01
CA THR A 31 -7.17 -4.36 -21.23
C THR A 31 -6.68 -3.33 -20.24
N THR A 32 -7.58 -2.47 -19.75
CA THR A 32 -7.27 -1.48 -18.72
C THR A 32 -8.10 -1.71 -17.47
N ALA A 33 -7.51 -1.43 -16.31
CA ALA A 33 -8.21 -1.39 -15.04
C ALA A 33 -8.00 -0.02 -14.39
N ARG A 34 -9.03 0.49 -13.72
CA ARG A 34 -9.00 1.79 -13.06
C ARG A 34 -9.41 1.66 -11.60
N ILE A 35 -8.46 1.95 -10.69
CA ILE A 35 -8.66 1.77 -9.25
C ILE A 35 -9.28 3.05 -8.66
N GLY A 36 -10.51 2.93 -8.16
CA GLY A 36 -11.25 4.02 -7.54
C GLY A 36 -10.99 4.12 -6.04
N VAL A 37 -10.88 5.34 -5.54
CA VAL A 37 -10.72 5.66 -4.12
C VAL A 37 -11.79 6.66 -3.71
N GLU A 38 -12.45 6.39 -2.60
CA GLU A 38 -13.35 7.34 -1.95
C GLU A 38 -12.72 7.86 -0.65
N ASN A 39 -12.83 9.16 -0.43
CA ASN A 39 -12.45 9.81 0.81
C ASN A 39 -13.69 10.43 1.45
N ARG A 40 -13.94 10.11 2.72
CA ARG A 40 -15.03 10.70 3.51
C ARG A 40 -14.48 11.25 4.81
N VAL A 41 -14.35 12.57 4.89
CA VAL A 41 -13.87 13.25 6.09
C VAL A 41 -14.93 13.16 7.20
N ASP A 42 -14.57 12.62 8.35
CA ASP A 42 -15.40 12.60 9.56
C ASP A 42 -15.16 13.89 10.36
N ILE A 43 -16.20 14.70 10.56
CA ILE A 43 -16.08 16.05 11.10
C ILE A 43 -16.63 16.08 12.53
N LYS A 44 -15.78 16.38 13.51
CA LYS A 44 -16.12 16.28 14.94
C LYS A 44 -16.73 17.51 15.60
N ALA A 45 -16.90 18.63 14.88
CA ALA A 45 -17.57 19.81 15.43
C ALA A 45 -18.13 20.76 14.36
N THR A 46 -17.23 21.35 13.58
CA THR A 46 -17.56 22.36 12.57
C THR A 46 -16.76 22.05 11.33
N GLU A 47 -17.35 22.28 10.16
CA GLU A 47 -16.68 22.17 8.86
C GLU A 47 -15.38 23.01 8.83
N PRO A 48 -14.32 22.52 8.19
CA PRO A 48 -13.12 23.32 7.97
C PRO A 48 -13.45 24.52 7.07
N THR A 49 -12.84 25.68 7.33
CA THR A 49 -12.98 26.87 6.47
C THR A 49 -12.35 26.64 5.08
N GLU A 50 -11.31 25.81 5.03
CA GLU A 50 -10.64 25.38 3.80
C GLU A 50 -10.42 23.86 3.89
N GLU A 51 -10.90 23.12 2.91
CA GLU A 51 -10.69 21.67 2.84
C GLU A 51 -9.24 21.33 2.45
N GLU A 52 -8.65 20.37 3.15
CA GLU A 52 -7.34 19.80 2.77
C GLU A 52 -7.45 18.94 1.50
N THR A 53 -6.37 18.93 0.71
CA THR A 53 -6.14 17.95 -0.35
C THR A 53 -5.38 16.76 0.23
N PHE A 54 -6.02 15.59 0.23
CA PHE A 54 -5.45 14.34 0.69
C PHE A 54 -4.74 13.62 -0.45
N LEU A 55 -3.59 13.01 -0.14
CA LEU A 55 -2.78 12.28 -1.09
C LEU A 55 -2.86 10.76 -0.84
N PHE A 56 -3.30 10.02 -1.84
CA PHE A 56 -3.36 8.56 -1.86
C PHE A 56 -2.29 8.01 -2.79
N ILE A 57 -1.65 6.93 -2.35
CA ILE A 57 -0.56 6.29 -3.06
C ILE A 57 -0.98 4.88 -3.45
N ILE A 58 -0.63 4.48 -4.67
CA ILE A 58 -0.65 3.08 -5.10
C ILE A 58 0.77 2.55 -5.27
N GLU A 59 1.02 1.34 -4.79
CA GLU A 59 2.28 0.62 -4.94
C GLU A 59 2.04 -0.79 -5.46
N ALA A 60 2.86 -1.24 -6.41
CA ALA A 60 2.88 -2.65 -6.81
C ALA A 60 3.50 -3.50 -5.70
N LYS A 61 2.84 -4.62 -5.37
CA LYS A 61 3.39 -5.66 -4.49
C LYS A 61 4.21 -6.67 -5.29
N ASP A 62 3.80 -6.93 -6.54
CA ASP A 62 4.51 -7.83 -7.44
C ASP A 62 5.56 -7.05 -8.24
N VAL A 63 6.78 -7.60 -8.37
CA VAL A 63 7.96 -6.91 -8.94
C VAL A 63 7.72 -6.32 -10.34
N ASN A 64 6.87 -6.96 -11.15
CA ASN A 64 6.61 -6.58 -12.54
C ASN A 64 5.14 -6.24 -12.81
N ALA A 65 4.33 -5.94 -11.78
CA ALA A 65 2.96 -5.51 -12.02
C ALA A 65 2.95 -4.17 -12.77
N PRO A 66 2.14 -4.02 -13.84
CA PRO A 66 1.97 -2.75 -14.53
C PRO A 66 1.50 -1.66 -13.56
N MET A 67 2.00 -0.44 -13.70
CA MET A 67 1.64 0.70 -12.86
C MET A 67 0.89 1.76 -13.66
N PRO A 68 0.02 2.57 -13.01
CA PRO A 68 -0.55 3.75 -13.64
C PRO A 68 0.56 4.78 -13.98
N GLN A 69 0.24 5.76 -14.83
CA GLN A 69 1.18 6.83 -15.19
C GLN A 69 1.60 7.64 -13.95
N SER A 70 0.63 8.05 -13.13
CA SER A 70 0.86 8.58 -11.79
C SER A 70 0.53 7.54 -10.72
N ASN A 71 1.45 7.31 -9.78
CA ASN A 71 1.20 6.50 -8.59
C ASN A 71 0.54 7.29 -7.43
N GLN A 72 0.11 8.52 -7.71
CA GLN A 72 -0.46 9.46 -6.76
C GLN A 72 -1.84 9.89 -7.22
N LEU A 73 -2.77 9.97 -6.27
CA LEU A 73 -4.11 10.50 -6.43
C LEU A 73 -4.37 11.55 -5.35
N GLU A 74 -4.71 12.77 -5.77
CA GLU A 74 -5.08 13.86 -4.88
C GLU A 74 -6.60 14.05 -4.86
N LEU A 75 -7.21 14.07 -3.67
CA LEU A 75 -8.64 14.32 -3.47
C LEU A 75 -8.83 15.43 -2.46
N LYS A 76 -9.56 16.49 -2.83
CA LYS A 76 -9.91 17.59 -1.92
C LYS A 76 -11.13 17.21 -1.09
N GLY A 77 -11.05 17.41 0.23
CA GLY A 77 -12.18 17.19 1.14
C GLY A 77 -12.79 15.79 1.04
N SER A 78 -14.10 15.70 1.23
CA SER A 78 -14.85 14.47 0.98
C SER A 78 -15.17 14.33 -0.50
N SER A 79 -14.42 13.49 -1.22
CA SER A 79 -14.59 13.29 -2.66
C SER A 79 -14.17 11.89 -3.10
N LYS A 80 -14.51 11.55 -4.34
CA LYS A 80 -14.16 10.28 -4.99
C LYS A 80 -13.33 10.56 -6.23
N GLY A 81 -12.34 9.73 -6.47
CA GLY A 81 -11.56 9.79 -7.70
C GLY A 81 -10.94 8.45 -8.04
N PHE A 82 -10.06 8.47 -9.02
CA PHE A 82 -9.47 7.29 -9.60
C PHE A 82 -8.01 7.55 -9.90
N PHE A 83 -7.16 6.57 -9.66
CA PHE A 83 -5.84 6.55 -10.29
C PHE A 83 -5.99 6.52 -11.81
N ASP A 84 -4.90 6.83 -12.51
CA ASP A 84 -4.84 6.64 -13.96
C ASP A 84 -5.05 5.16 -14.32
N ASP A 85 -5.40 4.93 -15.58
CA ASP A 85 -5.60 3.59 -16.09
C ASP A 85 -4.29 2.78 -16.04
N ILE A 86 -4.42 1.52 -15.65
CA ILE A 86 -3.34 0.54 -15.69
C ILE A 86 -3.59 -0.39 -16.86
N THR A 87 -2.63 -0.50 -17.79
CA THR A 87 -2.75 -1.37 -18.97
C THR A 87 -2.12 -2.74 -18.72
N PHE A 88 -2.86 -3.80 -19.05
CA PHE A 88 -2.43 -5.18 -18.92
C PHE A 88 -2.42 -5.87 -20.28
N GLY A 89 -1.32 -6.52 -20.61
CA GLY A 89 -1.18 -7.32 -21.84
C GLY A 89 -1.15 -8.83 -21.62
N ASN A 90 -1.18 -9.30 -20.37
CA ASN A 90 -1.11 -10.72 -20.04
C ASN A 90 -2.17 -11.09 -19.01
N VAL A 91 -2.72 -12.30 -19.15
CA VAL A 91 -3.56 -12.93 -18.12
C VAL A 91 -2.77 -13.14 -16.84
N GLY A 92 -3.44 -13.01 -15.68
CA GLY A 92 -2.79 -13.18 -14.39
C GLY A 92 -3.48 -12.42 -13.27
N GLU A 93 -2.88 -12.50 -12.10
CA GLU A 93 -3.28 -11.77 -10.89
C GLU A 93 -2.19 -10.75 -10.56
N TYR A 94 -2.57 -9.50 -10.39
CA TYR A 94 -1.65 -8.40 -10.11
C TYR A 94 -2.04 -7.74 -8.80
N HIS A 95 -1.09 -7.69 -7.86
CA HIS A 95 -1.33 -7.24 -6.50
C HIS A 95 -0.73 -5.86 -6.25
N TYR A 96 -1.52 -5.01 -5.59
CA TYR A 96 -1.15 -3.64 -5.24
C TYR A 96 -1.52 -3.33 -3.79
N ARG A 97 -0.92 -2.27 -3.26
CA ARG A 97 -1.32 -1.61 -2.02
C ARG A 97 -1.82 -0.22 -2.33
N VAL A 98 -2.90 0.18 -1.67
CA VAL A 98 -3.40 1.56 -1.69
C VAL A 98 -3.49 2.08 -0.27
N TYR A 99 -2.91 3.25 -0.01
CA TYR A 99 -2.90 3.87 1.30
C TYR A 99 -2.92 5.40 1.21
N GLN A 100 -3.34 6.05 2.30
CA GLN A 100 -3.26 7.49 2.44
C GLN A 100 -1.87 7.89 2.96
N LYS A 101 -1.23 8.86 2.31
CA LYS A 101 -0.03 9.51 2.84
C LYS A 101 -0.46 10.57 3.86
N ALA A 102 0.10 10.49 5.07
CA ALA A 102 -0.17 11.48 6.11
C ALA A 102 0.29 12.87 5.65
N GLY A 103 -0.60 13.85 5.80
CA GLY A 103 -0.29 15.27 5.63
C GLY A 103 0.31 15.89 6.90
N SER A 104 0.29 17.21 6.97
CA SER A 104 0.92 17.97 8.06
C SER A 104 -0.05 18.81 8.91
N ASP A 105 -1.33 18.91 8.54
CA ASP A 105 -2.30 19.69 9.32
C ASP A 105 -2.69 18.90 10.58
N LYS A 106 -2.33 19.45 11.75
CA LYS A 106 -2.59 18.84 13.06
C LYS A 106 -4.08 18.75 13.39
N ARG A 107 -4.95 19.44 12.67
CA ARG A 107 -6.41 19.33 12.83
C ARG A 107 -6.97 18.06 12.21
N TYR A 108 -6.19 17.38 11.36
CA TYR A 108 -6.57 16.10 10.79
C TYR A 108 -5.89 14.93 11.49
N THR A 109 -6.66 13.88 11.71
CA THR A 109 -6.14 12.52 11.90
C THR A 109 -6.33 11.78 10.60
N TYR A 110 -5.23 11.44 9.94
CA TYR A 110 -5.24 10.71 8.67
C TYR A 110 -5.55 9.23 8.90
N ASP A 111 -6.19 8.60 7.93
CA ASP A 111 -6.55 7.18 7.96
C ASP A 111 -5.34 6.32 7.57
N SER A 112 -4.85 5.51 8.51
CA SER A 112 -3.71 4.62 8.29
C SER A 112 -4.09 3.25 7.72
N THR A 113 -5.35 3.05 7.31
CA THR A 113 -5.78 1.81 6.65
C THR A 113 -4.94 1.57 5.41
N VAL A 114 -4.51 0.33 5.20
CA VAL A 114 -3.90 -0.11 3.93
C VAL A 114 -4.84 -1.10 3.28
N TYR A 115 -5.14 -0.90 2.01
CA TYR A 115 -5.91 -1.83 1.19
C TYR A 115 -4.96 -2.70 0.37
N GLU A 116 -5.19 -4.02 0.38
CA GLU A 116 -4.68 -4.90 -0.66
C GLU A 116 -5.66 -4.90 -1.82
N VAL A 117 -5.15 -4.64 -3.02
CA VAL A 117 -5.95 -4.58 -4.26
C VAL A 117 -5.43 -5.66 -5.19
N THR A 118 -6.33 -6.48 -5.70
CA THR A 118 -6.01 -7.51 -6.69
C THR A 118 -6.76 -7.22 -7.98
N VAL A 119 -6.01 -7.12 -9.08
CA VAL A 119 -6.53 -7.04 -10.45
C VAL A 119 -6.39 -8.41 -11.09
N TYR A 120 -7.52 -9.03 -11.40
CA TYR A 120 -7.59 -10.30 -12.12
C TYR A 120 -7.77 -10.03 -13.61
N VAL A 121 -6.82 -10.46 -14.42
CA VAL A 121 -6.87 -10.34 -15.88
C VAL A 121 -7.11 -11.72 -16.48
N SER A 122 -8.20 -11.85 -17.24
CA SER A 122 -8.61 -13.10 -17.89
C SER A 122 -8.84 -12.88 -19.39
N TYR A 123 -8.75 -13.96 -20.17
CA TYR A 123 -9.08 -13.92 -21.59
C TYR A 123 -10.55 -14.26 -21.79
N ASP A 124 -11.29 -13.35 -22.44
CA ASP A 124 -12.68 -13.58 -22.87
C ASP A 124 -12.66 -14.20 -24.27
N SER A 125 -12.87 -15.52 -24.34
CA SER A 125 -12.85 -16.26 -25.60
C SER A 125 -13.99 -15.92 -26.55
N GLN A 126 -15.07 -15.27 -26.08
CA GLN A 126 -16.17 -14.85 -26.95
C GLN A 126 -15.88 -13.53 -27.64
N LYS A 127 -15.18 -12.62 -26.94
CA LYS A 127 -14.79 -11.32 -27.47
C LYS A 127 -13.40 -11.31 -28.12
N GLU A 128 -12.61 -12.37 -27.90
CA GLU A 128 -11.21 -12.45 -28.29
C GLU A 128 -10.35 -11.31 -27.67
N THR A 129 -10.72 -10.87 -26.46
CA THR A 129 -10.06 -9.76 -25.74
C THR A 129 -9.67 -10.16 -24.31
N LEU A 130 -8.85 -9.34 -23.66
CA LEU A 130 -8.63 -9.43 -22.21
C LEU A 130 -9.73 -8.66 -21.45
N ASP A 131 -10.13 -9.17 -20.28
CA ASP A 131 -11.04 -8.54 -19.32
C ASP A 131 -10.34 -8.42 -17.96
N ALA A 132 -10.60 -7.31 -17.25
CA ALA A 132 -9.98 -7.00 -15.97
C ALA A 132 -11.02 -6.79 -14.87
N ARG A 133 -10.85 -7.49 -13.75
CA ARG A 133 -11.71 -7.36 -12.56
C ARG A 133 -10.90 -6.96 -11.34
N ILE A 134 -11.37 -5.93 -10.64
CA ILE A 134 -10.73 -5.41 -9.43
C ILE A 134 -11.45 -5.97 -8.19
N THR A 135 -10.67 -6.35 -7.18
CA THR A 135 -11.16 -6.54 -5.81
C THR A 135 -10.23 -5.86 -4.83
N ALA A 136 -10.76 -5.44 -3.68
CA ALA A 136 -9.96 -4.87 -2.60
C ALA A 136 -10.45 -5.38 -1.25
N ASN A 137 -9.52 -5.45 -0.29
CA ASN A 137 -9.77 -5.77 1.11
C ASN A 137 -8.78 -4.99 1.98
N LYS A 138 -9.10 -4.77 3.25
CA LYS A 138 -8.12 -4.18 4.18
C LYS A 138 -7.06 -5.23 4.49
N VAL A 139 -5.80 -4.81 4.65
CA VAL A 139 -4.72 -5.70 5.09
C VAL A 139 -5.13 -6.39 6.40
N GLY A 140 -5.09 -7.72 6.41
CA GLY A 140 -5.48 -8.54 7.57
C GLY A 140 -6.98 -8.87 7.64
N GLU A 141 -7.78 -8.43 6.66
CA GLU A 141 -9.18 -8.80 6.52
C GLU A 141 -9.42 -9.54 5.20
N GLU A 142 -10.21 -10.61 5.23
CA GLU A 142 -10.63 -11.36 4.03
C GLU A 142 -11.86 -10.74 3.34
N ALA A 143 -12.57 -9.84 4.04
CA ALA A 143 -13.80 -9.24 3.55
C ALA A 143 -13.50 -8.26 2.40
N LYS A 144 -14.06 -8.52 1.22
CA LYS A 144 -13.99 -7.61 0.07
C LYS A 144 -14.78 -6.33 0.35
N ARG A 145 -14.19 -5.18 0.07
CA ARG A 145 -14.81 -3.85 0.25
C ARG A 145 -14.39 -2.89 -0.86
N GLU A 146 -15.09 -1.77 -0.95
CA GLU A 146 -14.60 -0.62 -1.68
C GLU A 146 -13.43 0.05 -0.93
N ILE A 147 -12.58 0.76 -1.66
CA ILE A 147 -11.47 1.51 -1.09
C ILE A 147 -12.02 2.85 -0.56
N LEU A 148 -12.26 2.88 0.75
CA LEU A 148 -12.76 4.05 1.46
C LEU A 148 -11.78 4.45 2.56
N PHE A 149 -11.34 5.71 2.53
CA PHE A 149 -10.56 6.33 3.60
C PHE A 149 -11.44 7.30 4.39
N GLN A 150 -11.23 7.35 5.71
CA GLN A 150 -12.02 8.17 6.63
C GLN A 150 -11.13 9.01 7.55
N PRO A 151 -10.39 10.01 7.00
CA PRO A 151 -9.66 10.95 7.83
C PRO A 151 -10.65 11.73 8.72
N THR A 152 -10.23 12.11 9.91
CA THR A 152 -11.07 12.84 10.87
C THR A 152 -10.58 14.26 11.04
N TYR A 153 -11.47 15.24 10.96
CA TYR A 153 -11.19 16.65 11.23
C TYR A 153 -11.65 17.08 12.63
N PHE A 154 -10.80 17.86 13.30
CA PHE A 154 -11.06 18.48 14.60
C PHE A 154 -10.82 19.99 14.52
N LEU A 155 -11.78 20.79 15.00
CA LEU A 155 -11.60 22.25 15.10
C LEU A 155 -10.43 22.61 16.05
N GLU A 156 -10.29 21.85 17.13
CA GLU A 156 -9.16 21.87 18.05
C GLU A 156 -8.65 20.44 18.21
N HIS A 157 -7.36 20.19 17.96
CA HIS A 157 -6.78 18.87 18.19
C HIS A 157 -6.93 18.49 19.66
N PRO A 158 -7.48 17.31 20.03
CA PRO A 158 -7.62 16.92 21.42
C PRO A 158 -6.26 16.90 22.11
N GLN A 159 -5.96 17.94 22.89
CA GLN A 159 -4.79 17.93 23.75
C GLN A 159 -5.00 16.83 24.80
N PRO A 160 -3.99 15.99 25.12
CA PRO A 160 -4.05 15.20 26.34
C PRO A 160 -4.27 16.17 27.50
N LYS A 161 -5.31 15.95 28.30
CA LYS A 161 -5.58 16.78 29.49
C LYS A 161 -4.34 16.77 30.37
N THR A 162 -3.60 17.86 30.40
CA THR A 162 -2.61 18.12 31.44
C THR A 162 -3.35 18.09 32.77
N SER A 163 -2.93 17.23 33.70
CA SER A 163 -3.51 17.16 35.05
C SER A 163 -3.51 18.55 35.67
N GLN A 164 -4.69 19.13 35.83
CA GLN A 164 -4.86 20.38 36.55
C GLN A 164 -4.49 20.13 38.01
N SER A 165 -3.42 20.80 38.45
CA SER A 165 -3.04 20.92 39.85
C SER A 165 -4.18 21.60 40.62
N GLN A 166 -4.92 20.82 41.42
CA GLN A 166 -5.81 21.38 42.43
C GLN A 166 -4.97 21.76 43.66
N LYS A 167 -4.75 23.06 43.82
CA LYS A 167 -4.23 23.67 45.04
C LYS A 167 -5.35 23.63 46.09
N HIS A 168 -5.27 22.72 47.06
CA HIS A 168 -5.96 22.87 48.34
C HIS A 168 -4.94 22.72 49.47
N GLN A 169 -4.73 23.83 50.18
CA GLN A 169 -3.81 23.99 51.28
C GLN A 169 -4.53 23.62 52.57
N VAL A 170 -4.13 22.52 53.23
CA VAL A 170 -4.44 22.31 54.65
C VAL A 170 -3.12 22.18 55.41
N ARG A 171 -2.99 23.04 56.41
CA ARG A 171 -1.80 23.33 57.21
C ARG A 171 -1.60 22.24 58.26
N GLY A 172 -0.45 21.56 58.22
CA GLY A 172 0.06 20.67 59.26
C GLY A 172 1.56 20.92 59.49
N LYS A 173 1.95 21.08 60.75
CA LYS A 173 3.21 21.63 61.27
C LYS A 173 4.38 20.62 61.15
N PHE A 174 5.54 21.02 60.62
CA PHE A 174 6.80 20.26 60.67
C PHE A 174 7.82 20.96 61.59
N PRO A 175 8.66 20.22 62.34
CA PRO A 175 10.00 20.69 62.72
C PRO A 175 11.06 20.34 61.65
N SER A 176 12.21 21.00 61.75
CA SER A 176 13.16 21.29 60.66
C SER A 176 14.47 20.48 60.66
N THR A 177 15.15 20.55 59.50
CA THR A 177 16.60 20.46 59.18
C THR A 177 17.39 19.16 59.35
N GLY A 178 18.29 18.95 58.38
CA GLY A 178 19.61 18.39 58.64
C GLY A 178 19.95 17.10 57.89
N GLU A 179 20.36 17.26 56.63
CA GLU A 179 21.56 16.67 56.03
C GLU A 179 21.98 15.19 56.29
N ILE A 180 22.29 14.54 55.15
CA ILE A 180 23.14 13.36 54.90
C ILE A 180 22.85 12.06 55.66
N VAL A 181 22.15 11.15 54.98
CA VAL A 181 22.15 9.72 55.29
C VAL A 181 23.48 9.10 54.86
N SER A 182 24.32 8.73 55.83
CA SER A 182 25.47 7.84 55.64
C SER A 182 25.73 6.97 56.86
N SER A 183 26.06 5.70 56.59
CA SER A 183 26.66 4.68 57.49
C SER A 183 25.71 4.02 58.49
N ALA A 184 25.71 2.71 58.80
CA ALA A 184 26.37 1.48 58.34
C ALA A 184 25.81 0.30 59.20
N ALA A 185 26.27 -0.94 58.94
CA ALA A 185 26.08 -2.23 59.65
C ALA A 185 24.88 -3.10 59.17
N ILE A 186 25.01 -4.04 58.21
CA ILE A 186 25.77 -5.33 58.10
C ILE A 186 25.21 -6.47 58.98
N LEU A 187 24.83 -7.58 58.30
CA LEU A 187 24.84 -9.02 58.62
C LEU A 187 23.51 -9.66 58.15
N GLY A 188 23.40 -10.65 57.27
CA GLY A 188 24.27 -11.61 56.56
C GLY A 188 23.32 -12.67 55.93
N GLY A 189 23.62 -13.48 54.92
CA GLY A 189 24.80 -13.67 54.06
C GLY A 189 24.37 -13.84 52.58
N VAL A 190 25.20 -13.68 51.53
CA VAL A 190 26.43 -14.39 51.07
C VAL A 190 26.21 -15.93 51.01
N LEU A 191 26.45 -16.71 49.94
CA LEU A 191 27.47 -16.75 48.86
C LEU A 191 26.92 -17.51 47.62
N LEU A 192 27.11 -17.03 46.38
CA LEU A 192 28.15 -17.40 45.37
C LEU A 192 27.96 -18.79 44.70
N VAL A 193 28.37 -19.08 43.44
CA VAL A 193 29.40 -18.46 42.60
C VAL A 193 29.17 -18.75 41.10
N SER A 194 29.50 -17.74 40.27
CA SER A 194 30.29 -17.74 39.02
C SER A 194 30.15 -18.82 37.93
N SER A 195 30.13 -18.35 36.68
CA SER A 195 31.30 -18.55 35.80
C SER A 195 31.36 -17.49 34.69
N VAL A 196 32.40 -16.67 34.79
CA VAL A 196 32.95 -15.80 33.75
C VAL A 196 33.77 -16.66 32.78
N SER A 197 33.77 -16.34 31.49
CA SER A 197 34.84 -16.68 30.53
C SER A 197 34.77 -15.60 29.43
N VAL A 198 35.58 -14.54 29.48
CA VAL A 198 36.99 -14.43 29.05
C VAL A 198 37.24 -15.08 27.68
N LEU A 199 37.28 -14.20 26.67
CA LEU A 199 38.24 -14.10 25.57
C LEU A 199 38.80 -15.41 24.99
N PHE A 200 38.45 -15.69 23.72
CA PHE A 200 39.38 -16.30 22.78
C PHE A 200 39.50 -15.46 21.51
N ILE A 201 40.70 -14.91 21.35
CA ILE A 201 41.24 -14.37 20.10
C ILE A 201 41.50 -15.56 19.16
N SER A 202 41.02 -15.52 17.92
CA SER A 202 41.73 -16.13 16.79
C SER A 202 41.49 -15.36 15.49
N LYS A 203 42.34 -14.34 15.35
CA LYS A 203 43.01 -13.89 14.12
C LYS A 203 43.00 -14.88 12.93
N LYS A 204 42.45 -14.39 11.81
CA LYS A 204 42.98 -14.39 10.41
C LYS A 204 43.26 -15.72 9.69
N ASN A 205 42.64 -15.89 8.51
CA ASN A 205 43.29 -16.10 7.19
C ASN A 205 42.22 -15.86 6.10
N LYS A 206 42.31 -14.81 5.28
CA LYS A 206 43.07 -14.66 4.02
C LYS A 206 42.74 -15.73 2.96
N GLU A 207 42.07 -15.26 1.91
CA GLU A 207 42.29 -15.48 0.47
C GLU A 207 42.97 -16.75 0.00
N THR A 208 42.37 -17.41 -1.00
CA THR A 208 42.81 -17.58 -2.41
C THR A 208 41.85 -18.57 -3.07
N GLU A 209 41.06 -18.13 -4.03
CA GLU A 209 41.20 -18.40 -5.48
C GLU A 209 40.30 -19.56 -5.92
#